data_AF-A0A7C2NBE8-F1
#
_entry.id   AF-A0A7C2NBE8-F1
#
_cell.length_a   1.000
_cell.length_b   1.000
_cell.length_c   1.000
_cell.angle_alpha   90.00
_cell.angle_beta   90.00
_cell.angle_gamma   90.00
#
_symmetry.space_group_name_H-M   'P 1'
#
loop_
_entity.id
_entity.type
_entity.pdbx_description
1 polymer ?
#
loop_
_entity_poly.entity_id
_entity_poly.type
_entity_poly.pdbx_seq_one_letter_code
_entity_poly.pdbx_strand_id
1 'polypeptide(L)'
;MPVYAVLKPGGNLVAQPSRLQNAGSQASLSLTGDPQPGLTPLVVPLELAYQAAPTGNPRPARLMALGVASDNSSNPTITFGVKTEAPWVSPEDVKVQVFLDTNQDGTADFKLENRRAVDDTDGFSVRVCPLPAGACQDVAPLGGLSPEGVHIPAFASSVMVLAVPGSEVGLSPGSNFQFWAVTSDSFGEATRTPVIPARVGGNAVSFPGITGVAALPAAPGQVLSLSLSSNTAARVLLLFPHNRSSLQMQVVPVGKGQPARHLSRRQ
;
A
#
# COMPACT_ATOMS: atom_id res chain seq x y z
N MET A 1 27.47 -19.41 13.62
CA MET A 1 26.13 -19.00 13.16
C MET A 1 25.99 -17.52 13.44
N PRO A 2 25.76 -16.64 12.46
CA PRO A 2 25.41 -15.27 12.78
C PRO A 2 23.99 -15.30 13.36
N VAL A 3 23.86 -14.84 14.60
CA VAL A 3 22.57 -14.58 15.24
C VAL A 3 22.11 -13.24 14.67
N TYR A 4 21.32 -13.28 13.59
CA TYR A 4 20.62 -12.09 13.14
C TYR A 4 19.43 -11.87 14.08
N ALA A 5 19.56 -10.88 14.96
CA ALA A 5 18.46 -10.42 15.79
C ALA A 5 17.33 -9.96 14.87
N VAL A 6 16.22 -10.69 14.84
CA VAL A 6 14.99 -10.29 14.15
C VAL A 6 14.62 -8.89 14.64
N LEU A 7 14.85 -7.87 13.82
CA LEU A 7 14.51 -6.48 14.13
C LEU A 7 12.99 -6.37 14.14
N LYS A 8 12.40 -6.41 15.34
CA LYS A 8 10.98 -6.11 15.51
C LYS A 8 10.72 -4.65 15.09
N PRO A 9 9.69 -4.39 14.27
CA PRO A 9 9.24 -3.03 13.99
C PRO A 9 9.05 -2.23 15.29
N GLY A 10 9.69 -1.06 15.39
CA GLY A 10 9.79 -0.31 16.65
C GLY A 10 9.56 1.20 16.54
N GLY A 11 9.49 1.75 15.32
CA GLY A 11 9.22 3.17 15.09
C GLY A 11 7.80 3.59 15.50
N ASN A 12 7.55 4.89 15.58
CA ASN A 12 6.23 5.45 15.88
C ASN A 12 5.84 6.60 14.93
N LEU A 13 6.40 6.62 13.72
CA LEU A 13 6.16 7.68 12.74
C LEU A 13 4.67 7.80 12.39
N VAL A 14 4.13 9.01 12.37
CA VAL A 14 2.74 9.27 11.97
C VAL A 14 2.66 10.53 11.13
N ALA A 15 1.70 10.59 10.24
CA ALA A 15 1.41 11.76 9.41
C ALA A 15 0.46 12.74 10.12
N GLN A 16 0.74 14.03 9.92
CA GLN A 16 -0.07 15.16 10.35
C GLN A 16 -0.32 16.12 9.17
N PRO A 17 -1.50 16.77 9.06
CA PRO A 17 -2.64 16.60 9.95
C PRO A 17 -3.31 15.22 9.80
N SER A 18 -3.99 14.77 10.84
CA SER A 18 -4.77 13.52 10.83
C SER A 18 -6.01 13.56 9.91
N ARG A 19 -6.28 14.72 9.29
CA ARG A 19 -7.32 14.94 8.28
C ARG A 19 -6.86 15.99 7.29
N LEU A 20 -7.00 15.71 6.00
CA LEU A 20 -6.73 16.66 4.92
C LEU A 20 -7.97 17.50 4.62
N GLN A 21 -7.77 18.75 4.20
CA GLN A 21 -8.83 19.58 3.62
C GLN A 21 -8.61 19.63 2.11
N ASN A 22 -9.65 19.33 1.34
CA ASN A 22 -9.64 19.56 -0.10
C ASN A 22 -9.87 21.06 -0.37
N ALA A 23 -8.83 21.87 -0.20
CA ALA A 23 -8.85 23.35 -0.28
C ALA A 23 -8.23 23.90 -1.58
N GLY A 24 -8.06 23.03 -2.56
CA GLY A 24 -7.20 23.17 -3.73
C GLY A 24 -6.71 21.77 -4.03
N SER A 25 -6.52 21.39 -5.29
CA SER A 25 -6.18 20.02 -5.73
C SER A 25 -4.86 19.48 -5.19
N GLN A 26 -4.25 20.11 -4.18
CA GLN A 26 -3.02 19.73 -3.53
C GLN A 26 -3.20 19.73 -2.01
N ALA A 27 -2.52 18.80 -1.35
CA ALA A 27 -2.46 18.69 0.10
C ALA A 27 -1.07 18.24 0.53
N SER A 28 -0.75 18.42 1.80
CA SER A 28 0.53 18.01 2.36
C SER A 28 0.34 17.30 3.70
N LEU A 29 1.17 16.28 3.95
CA LEU A 29 1.26 15.58 5.22
C LEU A 29 2.71 15.65 5.74
N SER A 30 2.91 16.17 6.94
CA SER A 30 4.20 16.12 7.61
C SER A 30 4.31 14.87 8.47
N LEU A 31 5.42 14.16 8.36
CA LEU A 31 5.73 13.01 9.22
C LEU A 31 6.30 13.50 10.55
N THR A 32 5.87 12.89 11.64
CA THR A 32 6.25 13.22 13.02
C THR A 32 6.47 11.94 13.82
N GLY A 33 7.18 12.03 14.94
CA GLY A 33 7.59 10.87 15.75
C GLY A 33 9.05 10.51 15.54
N ASP A 34 9.41 9.30 15.96
CA ASP A 34 10.74 8.73 15.99
C ASP A 34 10.79 7.48 15.10
N PRO A 35 11.74 7.40 14.16
CA PRO A 35 11.97 6.20 13.39
C PRO A 35 12.57 5.09 14.26
N GLN A 36 12.50 3.85 13.76
CA GLN A 36 13.25 2.76 14.37
C GLN A 36 14.76 2.98 14.18
N PRO A 37 15.57 2.94 15.26
CA PRO A 37 17.01 3.06 15.13
C PRO A 37 17.61 1.95 14.27
N GLY A 38 18.57 2.30 13.40
CA GLY A 38 19.32 1.35 12.59
C GLY A 38 18.65 0.89 11.29
N LEU A 39 17.48 1.45 10.94
CA LEU A 39 16.80 1.18 9.66
C LEU A 39 16.47 2.49 8.93
N THR A 40 16.47 2.46 7.60
CA THR A 40 15.89 3.53 6.79
C THR A 40 14.36 3.43 6.90
N PRO A 41 13.67 4.42 7.49
CA PRO A 41 12.24 4.32 7.70
C PRO A 41 11.52 4.50 6.37
N LEU A 42 10.36 3.85 6.23
CA LEU A 42 9.55 3.95 5.03
C LEU A 42 8.12 4.38 5.32
N VAL A 43 7.54 5.06 4.33
CA VAL A 43 6.10 5.25 4.19
C VAL A 43 5.66 4.77 2.81
N VAL A 44 4.57 4.02 2.78
CA VAL A 44 3.92 3.54 1.55
C VAL A 44 2.60 4.28 1.38
N PRO A 45 2.59 5.39 0.62
CA PRO A 45 1.41 6.21 0.42
C PRO A 45 0.51 5.67 -0.69
N LEU A 46 -0.79 5.49 -0.39
CA LEU A 46 -1.76 4.85 -1.28
C LEU A 46 -3.13 5.55 -1.21
N GLU A 47 -3.93 5.42 -2.26
CA GLU A 47 -5.38 5.63 -2.13
C GLU A 47 -5.99 4.42 -1.41
N LEU A 48 -6.82 4.66 -0.39
CA LEU A 48 -7.52 3.60 0.32
C LEU A 48 -8.63 3.01 -0.57
N ALA A 49 -8.53 1.71 -0.82
CA ALA A 49 -9.45 0.97 -1.66
C ALA A 49 -10.47 0.15 -0.85
N TYR A 50 -10.03 -0.40 0.29
CA TYR A 50 -10.87 -1.18 1.20
C TYR A 50 -10.41 -1.00 2.65
N GLN A 51 -11.35 -1.00 3.59
CA GLN A 51 -11.09 -0.96 5.02
C GLN A 51 -12.11 -1.82 5.77
N ALA A 52 -11.62 -2.66 6.70
CA ALA A 52 -12.44 -3.47 7.58
C ALA A 52 -12.34 -2.97 9.04
N ALA A 53 -13.31 -3.37 9.87
CA ALA A 53 -13.22 -3.21 11.32
C ALA A 53 -12.48 -4.41 11.94
N PRO A 54 -11.75 -4.21 13.05
CA PRO A 54 -11.18 -5.32 13.82
C PRO A 54 -12.31 -6.22 14.36
N THR A 55 -12.03 -7.52 14.43
CA THR A 55 -13.00 -8.55 14.82
C THR A 55 -12.89 -8.97 16.28
N GLY A 56 -11.84 -8.53 16.98
CA GLY A 56 -11.50 -8.97 18.33
C GLY A 56 -10.85 -10.35 18.40
N ASN A 57 -10.83 -11.11 17.30
CA ASN A 57 -10.10 -12.37 17.17
C ASN A 57 -9.11 -12.27 15.99
N PRO A 58 -7.93 -11.66 16.21
CA PRO A 58 -7.02 -11.27 15.15
C PRO A 58 -6.42 -12.49 14.43
N ARG A 59 -6.56 -12.50 13.10
CA ARG A 59 -6.01 -13.55 12.22
C ARG A 59 -4.96 -12.95 11.26
N PRO A 60 -3.77 -13.56 11.08
CA PRO A 60 -2.69 -12.99 10.27
C PRO A 60 -3.09 -12.67 8.83
N ALA A 61 -3.90 -13.50 8.19
CA ALA A 61 -4.37 -13.25 6.82
C ALA A 61 -5.64 -12.38 6.74
N ARG A 62 -6.31 -12.03 7.84
CA ARG A 62 -7.53 -11.21 7.73
C ARG A 62 -7.18 -9.79 7.32
N LEU A 63 -7.73 -9.33 6.20
CA LEU A 63 -7.42 -8.03 5.63
C LEU A 63 -8.13 -6.91 6.41
N MET A 64 -7.35 -5.93 6.87
CA MET A 64 -7.83 -4.73 7.56
C MET A 64 -7.88 -3.51 6.64
N ALA A 65 -6.93 -3.40 5.72
CA ALA A 65 -6.96 -2.38 4.68
C ALA A 65 -6.23 -2.85 3.42
N LEU A 66 -6.70 -2.35 2.29
CA LEU A 66 -6.05 -2.45 0.99
C LEU A 66 -6.04 -1.05 0.37
N GLY A 67 -4.91 -0.68 -0.23
CA GLY A 67 -4.79 0.54 -1.00
C GLY A 67 -4.08 0.30 -2.32
N VAL A 68 -4.25 1.23 -3.24
CA VAL A 68 -3.65 1.22 -4.57
C VAL A 68 -3.01 2.57 -4.88
N ALA A 69 -1.86 2.53 -5.54
CA ALA A 69 -1.22 3.70 -6.15
C ALA A 69 -0.60 3.29 -7.47
N SER A 70 -0.33 4.26 -8.32
CA SER A 70 0.59 4.08 -9.43
C SER A 70 1.38 5.36 -9.67
N ASP A 71 2.57 5.23 -10.24
CA ASP A 71 3.28 6.37 -10.80
C ASP A 71 2.66 6.81 -12.15
N ASN A 72 3.20 7.89 -12.72
CA ASN A 72 2.75 8.49 -13.98
C ASN A 72 3.78 8.32 -15.12
N SER A 73 4.70 7.36 -15.00
CA SER A 73 5.71 7.08 -16.03
C SER A 73 5.08 6.40 -17.25
N SER A 74 5.81 6.28 -18.35
CA SER A 74 5.33 5.61 -19.57
C SER A 74 5.09 4.10 -19.37
N ASN A 75 5.76 3.47 -18.41
CA ASN A 75 5.53 2.10 -17.97
C ASN A 75 5.25 2.10 -16.47
N PRO A 76 4.01 2.45 -16.08
CA PRO A 76 3.72 2.81 -14.71
C PRO A 76 3.82 1.60 -13.79
N THR A 77 4.35 1.78 -12.59
CA THR A 77 4.30 0.72 -11.57
C THR A 77 3.01 0.84 -10.78
N ILE A 78 2.19 -0.21 -10.80
CA ILE A 78 0.99 -0.33 -9.98
C ILE A 78 1.39 -0.97 -8.66
N THR A 79 1.12 -0.27 -7.55
CA THR A 79 1.47 -0.70 -6.20
C THR A 79 0.20 -0.94 -5.40
N PHE A 80 0.09 -2.12 -4.81
CA PHE A 80 -0.95 -2.49 -3.85
C PHE A 80 -0.32 -2.61 -2.46
N GLY A 81 -0.87 -1.88 -1.49
CA GLY A 81 -0.47 -2.04 -0.09
C GLY A 81 -1.55 -2.73 0.71
N VAL A 82 -1.14 -3.69 1.52
CA VAL A 82 -2.00 -4.56 2.32
C VAL A 82 -1.65 -4.40 3.79
N LYS A 83 -2.67 -4.21 4.63
CA LYS A 83 -2.58 -4.32 6.09
C LYS A 83 -3.52 -5.43 6.54
N THR A 84 -3.04 -6.37 7.35
CA THR A 84 -3.89 -7.38 7.98
C THR A 84 -4.12 -7.10 9.46
N GLU A 85 -4.94 -7.93 10.09
CA GLU A 85 -5.34 -7.75 11.49
C GLU A 85 -4.24 -8.15 12.47
N ALA A 86 -3.53 -9.25 12.20
CA ALA A 86 -2.45 -9.75 13.05
C ALA A 86 -1.12 -9.78 12.31
N PRO A 87 0.02 -9.64 13.02
CA PRO A 87 1.32 -9.84 12.41
C PRO A 87 1.52 -11.31 12.00
N TRP A 88 2.28 -11.52 10.94
CA TRP A 88 2.82 -12.82 10.53
C TRP A 88 4.30 -12.91 10.86
N VAL A 89 4.81 -14.15 10.87
CA VAL A 89 6.23 -14.42 11.10
C VAL A 89 6.92 -14.66 9.76
N SER A 90 6.26 -15.31 8.81
CA SER A 90 6.77 -15.53 7.46
C SER A 90 5.83 -14.94 6.41
N PRO A 91 6.34 -14.43 5.28
CA PRO A 91 5.52 -14.16 4.10
C PRO A 91 4.77 -15.39 3.58
N GLU A 92 5.14 -16.61 3.99
CA GLU A 92 4.40 -17.84 3.65
C GLU A 92 3.22 -18.12 4.59
N ASP A 93 3.17 -17.50 5.77
CA ASP A 93 2.05 -17.67 6.72
C ASP A 93 0.76 -17.05 6.16
N VAL A 94 0.91 -16.07 5.28
CA VAL A 94 -0.18 -15.33 4.67
C VAL A 94 0.01 -15.29 3.17
N LYS A 95 -0.99 -15.80 2.45
CA LYS A 95 -1.09 -15.64 1.01
C LYS A 95 -2.00 -14.46 0.71
N VAL A 96 -1.48 -13.49 -0.01
CA VAL A 96 -2.16 -12.32 -0.55
C VAL A 96 -2.18 -12.47 -2.05
N GLN A 97 -3.38 -12.48 -2.62
CA GLN A 97 -3.61 -12.52 -4.06
C GLN A 97 -4.38 -11.28 -4.48
N VAL A 98 -3.87 -10.53 -5.45
CA VAL A 98 -4.58 -9.41 -6.08
C VAL A 98 -4.94 -9.81 -7.50
N PHE A 99 -6.22 -9.94 -7.77
CA PHE A 99 -6.75 -10.24 -9.09
C PHE A 99 -7.00 -8.94 -9.84
N LEU A 100 -6.62 -8.90 -11.11
CA LEU A 100 -6.77 -7.76 -12.00
C LEU A 100 -7.64 -8.16 -13.18
N ASP A 101 -8.73 -7.43 -13.36
CA ASP A 101 -9.56 -7.44 -14.56
C ASP A 101 -9.22 -6.16 -15.33
N THR A 102 -8.41 -6.33 -16.38
CA THR A 102 -7.80 -5.24 -17.15
C THR A 102 -8.64 -4.84 -18.35
N ASN A 103 -9.52 -5.74 -18.82
CA ASN A 103 -10.46 -5.50 -19.90
C ASN A 103 -11.86 -5.08 -19.41
N GLN A 104 -12.11 -5.16 -18.10
CA GLN A 104 -13.36 -4.83 -17.40
C GLN A 104 -14.55 -5.73 -17.77
N ASP A 105 -14.30 -6.99 -18.12
CA ASP A 105 -15.34 -7.97 -18.49
C ASP A 105 -15.93 -8.74 -17.30
N GLY A 106 -15.42 -8.49 -16.08
CA GLY A 106 -15.84 -9.16 -14.84
C GLY A 106 -15.03 -10.42 -14.51
N THR A 107 -14.07 -10.80 -15.35
CA THR A 107 -13.13 -11.92 -15.15
C THR A 107 -11.71 -11.39 -14.97
N ALA A 108 -10.94 -11.98 -14.05
CA ALA A 108 -9.56 -11.58 -13.90
C ALA A 108 -8.71 -12.06 -15.08
N ASP A 109 -7.97 -11.15 -15.70
CA ASP A 109 -6.93 -11.42 -16.70
C ASP A 109 -5.60 -11.78 -16.04
N PHE A 110 -5.31 -11.23 -14.86
CA PHE A 110 -4.07 -11.46 -14.13
C PHE A 110 -4.30 -11.67 -12.64
N LYS A 111 -3.34 -12.32 -12.00
CA LYS A 111 -3.27 -12.45 -10.54
C LYS A 111 -1.84 -12.18 -10.08
N LEU A 112 -1.70 -11.22 -9.17
CA LEU A 112 -0.49 -11.01 -8.38
C LEU A 112 -0.56 -11.89 -7.14
N GLU A 113 0.52 -12.57 -6.77
CA GLU A 113 0.60 -13.24 -5.47
C GLU A 113 1.98 -13.05 -4.84
N ASN A 114 2.02 -12.93 -3.51
CA ASN A 114 3.28 -12.98 -2.79
C ASN A 114 3.82 -14.40 -2.78
N ARG A 115 5.13 -14.52 -2.95
CA ARG A 115 5.86 -15.79 -2.90
C ARG A 115 7.15 -15.58 -2.14
N ARG A 116 7.59 -16.55 -1.33
CA ARG A 116 8.91 -16.50 -0.72
C ARG A 116 10.00 -16.34 -1.79
N ALA A 117 10.92 -15.40 -1.59
CA ALA A 117 12.05 -15.23 -2.49
C ALA A 117 12.98 -16.45 -2.36
N VAL A 118 13.48 -16.98 -3.48
CA VAL A 118 14.28 -18.21 -3.50
C VAL A 118 15.60 -18.04 -2.74
N ASP A 119 16.19 -16.85 -2.81
CA ASP A 119 17.50 -16.53 -2.23
C ASP A 119 17.41 -15.73 -0.93
N ASP A 120 16.20 -15.41 -0.46
CA ASP A 120 15.97 -14.61 0.75
C ASP A 120 14.81 -15.19 1.55
N THR A 121 15.13 -15.76 2.72
CA THR A 121 14.14 -16.37 3.61
C THR A 121 13.21 -15.35 4.23
N ASP A 122 13.63 -14.09 4.23
CA ASP A 122 13.03 -12.96 4.92
C ASP A 122 12.45 -11.96 3.89
N GLY A 123 12.47 -12.36 2.62
CA GLY A 123 11.93 -11.62 1.50
C GLY A 123 10.75 -12.35 0.86
N PHE A 124 9.93 -11.59 0.14
CA PHE A 124 8.97 -12.16 -0.80
C PHE A 124 9.15 -11.50 -2.16
N SER A 125 8.94 -12.25 -3.23
CA SER A 125 8.73 -11.71 -4.57
C SER A 125 7.24 -11.55 -4.85
N VAL A 126 6.91 -10.64 -5.75
CA VAL A 126 5.61 -10.60 -6.40
C VAL A 126 5.67 -11.47 -7.63
N ARG A 127 4.76 -12.44 -7.70
CA ARG A 127 4.56 -13.31 -8.84
C ARG A 127 3.32 -12.87 -9.61
N VAL A 128 3.48 -12.60 -10.91
CA VAL A 128 2.38 -12.33 -11.85
C VAL A 128 2.01 -13.62 -12.54
N CYS A 129 0.73 -13.94 -12.52
CA CYS A 129 0.13 -15.08 -13.21
C CYS A 129 -0.92 -14.58 -14.21
N PRO A 130 -0.71 -14.73 -15.52
CA PRO A 130 -1.79 -14.58 -16.49
C PRO A 130 -2.87 -15.65 -16.26
N LEU A 131 -4.12 -15.27 -16.41
CA LEU A 131 -5.30 -16.12 -16.25
C LEU A 131 -6.07 -16.25 -17.59
N PRO A 132 -6.86 -17.33 -17.79
CA PRO A 132 -7.05 -18.47 -16.89
C PRO A 132 -5.88 -19.47 -16.90
N ALA A 133 -5.01 -19.42 -17.91
CA ALA A 133 -3.86 -20.30 -18.03
C ALA A 133 -2.67 -19.52 -18.61
N GLY A 134 -1.63 -19.36 -17.79
CA GLY A 134 -0.37 -18.74 -18.20
C GLY A 134 0.76 -19.14 -17.26
N ALA A 135 1.99 -19.12 -17.76
CA ALA A 135 3.16 -19.34 -16.91
C ALA A 135 3.37 -18.12 -16.01
N CYS A 136 3.32 -18.33 -14.70
CA CYS A 136 3.53 -17.27 -13.74
C CYS A 136 5.03 -16.89 -13.65
N GLN A 137 5.32 -15.59 -13.64
CA GLN A 137 6.67 -15.04 -13.57
C GLN A 137 6.87 -14.21 -12.30
N ASP A 138 8.07 -14.24 -11.74
CA ASP A 138 8.45 -13.40 -10.60
C ASP A 138 8.99 -12.07 -11.16
N VAL A 139 8.41 -10.94 -10.76
CA VAL A 139 8.61 -9.64 -11.45
C VAL A 139 9.15 -8.53 -10.56
N ALA A 140 8.98 -8.65 -9.25
CA ALA A 140 9.46 -7.64 -8.30
C ALA A 140 9.98 -8.33 -7.03
N PRO A 141 11.30 -8.41 -6.79
CA PRO A 141 11.80 -8.85 -5.49
C PRO A 141 11.38 -7.83 -4.41
N LEU A 142 11.05 -8.31 -3.21
CA LEU A 142 10.63 -7.52 -2.04
C LEU A 142 9.43 -6.58 -2.28
N GLY A 143 8.52 -6.93 -3.19
CA GLY A 143 7.45 -6.01 -3.57
C GLY A 143 7.92 -4.81 -4.40
N GLY A 144 9.11 -4.92 -5.00
CA GLY A 144 9.78 -3.91 -5.83
C GLY A 144 10.64 -2.91 -5.05
N LEU A 145 11.01 -3.24 -3.82
CA LEU A 145 11.91 -2.44 -2.99
C LEU A 145 13.33 -3.00 -3.06
N SER A 146 14.33 -2.12 -3.21
CA SER A 146 15.72 -2.55 -3.23
C SER A 146 16.14 -3.09 -1.85
N PRO A 147 16.81 -4.25 -1.76
CA PRO A 147 17.37 -4.75 -0.50
C PRO A 147 18.49 -3.85 0.06
N GLU A 148 19.12 -3.01 -0.78
CA GLU A 148 20.18 -2.08 -0.34
C GLU A 148 19.57 -0.92 0.45
N GLY A 149 19.63 -1.02 1.78
CA GLY A 149 19.25 0.03 2.71
C GLY A 149 17.77 0.09 3.09
N VAL A 150 16.91 -0.73 2.47
CA VAL A 150 15.45 -0.76 2.69
C VAL A 150 15.00 -2.18 3.06
N HIS A 151 15.47 -2.68 4.20
CA HIS A 151 14.95 -3.93 4.76
C HIS A 151 13.55 -3.70 5.33
N ILE A 152 12.49 -4.08 4.61
CA ILE A 152 11.19 -4.29 5.26
C ILE A 152 11.32 -5.57 6.08
N PRO A 153 11.16 -5.53 7.42
CA PRO A 153 11.15 -6.75 8.20
C PRO A 153 9.94 -7.59 7.75
N ALA A 154 10.17 -8.70 7.05
CA ALA A 154 9.09 -9.63 6.76
C ALA A 154 8.53 -10.26 8.05
N PHE A 155 9.38 -10.40 9.07
CA PHE A 155 9.01 -10.92 10.38
C PHE A 155 8.27 -9.89 11.23
N ALA A 156 7.22 -10.35 11.91
CA ALA A 156 6.39 -9.56 12.81
C ALA A 156 5.78 -8.31 12.14
N SER A 157 5.68 -8.34 10.80
CA SER A 157 4.94 -7.34 10.04
C SER A 157 3.49 -7.77 9.91
N SER A 158 2.61 -6.78 9.76
CA SER A 158 1.23 -6.97 9.32
C SER A 158 0.94 -6.19 8.05
N VAL A 159 2.00 -5.72 7.39
CA VAL A 159 1.98 -4.91 6.17
C VAL A 159 2.75 -5.61 5.05
N MET A 160 2.18 -5.61 3.85
CA MET A 160 2.80 -6.13 2.63
C MET A 160 2.57 -5.15 1.47
N VAL A 161 3.54 -5.08 0.55
CA VAL A 161 3.45 -4.28 -0.67
C VAL A 161 3.64 -5.18 -1.88
N LEU A 162 2.69 -5.16 -2.81
CA LEU A 162 2.78 -5.90 -4.07
C LEU A 162 2.83 -4.88 -5.20
N ALA A 163 3.94 -4.80 -5.91
CA ALA A 163 4.09 -3.91 -7.05
C ALA A 163 4.31 -4.69 -8.35
N VAL A 164 3.78 -4.15 -9.44
CA VAL A 164 3.90 -4.73 -10.78
C VAL A 164 4.06 -3.62 -11.83
N PRO A 165 5.02 -3.73 -12.76
CA PRO A 165 5.08 -2.84 -13.92
C PRO A 165 3.84 -3.02 -14.81
N GLY A 166 3.30 -1.92 -15.35
CA GLY A 166 2.09 -1.95 -16.15
C GLY A 166 2.22 -2.85 -17.40
N SER A 167 3.39 -2.84 -18.04
CA SER A 167 3.73 -3.74 -19.16
C SER A 167 3.55 -5.24 -18.86
N GLU A 168 3.72 -5.67 -17.61
CA GLU A 168 3.58 -7.08 -17.20
C GLU A 168 2.12 -7.52 -17.08
N VAL A 169 1.20 -6.56 -17.00
CA VAL A 169 -0.25 -6.78 -16.83
C VAL A 169 -1.07 -6.06 -17.88
N GLY A 170 -0.45 -5.64 -19.00
CA GLY A 170 -1.15 -4.96 -20.10
C GLY A 170 -1.75 -3.59 -19.73
N LEU A 171 -1.28 -2.96 -18.66
CA LEU A 171 -1.75 -1.65 -18.20
C LEU A 171 -0.81 -0.54 -18.64
N SER A 172 -1.39 0.55 -19.15
CA SER A 172 -0.68 1.75 -19.58
C SER A 172 -1.22 3.00 -18.86
N PRO A 173 -0.51 4.14 -18.89
CA PRO A 173 -0.99 5.36 -18.25
C PRO A 173 -2.41 5.73 -18.70
N GLY A 174 -3.29 6.01 -17.75
CA GLY A 174 -4.70 6.35 -18.01
C GLY A 174 -5.63 5.15 -18.21
N SER A 175 -5.12 3.91 -18.24
CA SER A 175 -5.94 2.69 -18.33
C SER A 175 -6.87 2.56 -17.12
N ASN A 176 -8.12 2.19 -17.36
CA ASN A 176 -9.04 1.77 -16.30
C ASN A 176 -8.92 0.26 -16.11
N PHE A 177 -9.04 -0.20 -14.88
CA PHE A 177 -9.05 -1.61 -14.54
C PHE A 177 -9.91 -1.83 -13.29
N GLN A 178 -10.22 -3.09 -13.00
CA GLN A 178 -10.85 -3.50 -11.77
C GLN A 178 -9.93 -4.47 -11.03
N PHE A 179 -10.03 -4.50 -9.70
CA PHE A 179 -9.25 -5.43 -8.91
C PHE A 179 -9.99 -5.85 -7.64
N TRP A 180 -9.59 -6.98 -7.08
CA TRP A 180 -9.98 -7.41 -5.75
C TRP A 180 -8.85 -8.23 -5.13
N ALA A 181 -8.81 -8.25 -3.80
CA ALA A 181 -7.87 -9.06 -3.06
C ALA A 181 -8.55 -10.27 -2.44
N VAL A 182 -7.84 -11.39 -2.44
CA VAL A 182 -8.14 -12.57 -1.64
C VAL A 182 -6.95 -12.84 -0.75
N THR A 183 -7.18 -12.96 0.54
CA THR A 183 -6.16 -13.33 1.51
C THR A 183 -6.52 -14.65 2.17
N SER A 184 -5.51 -15.48 2.42
CA SER A 184 -5.67 -16.78 3.07
C SER A 184 -4.46 -17.12 3.94
N ASP A 185 -4.67 -17.97 4.93
CA ASP A 185 -3.60 -18.63 5.70
C ASP A 185 -3.88 -20.13 5.79
N SER A 186 -3.23 -20.83 6.71
CA SER A 186 -3.40 -22.27 6.94
C SER A 186 -4.83 -22.70 7.29
N PHE A 187 -5.71 -21.78 7.71
CA PHE A 187 -7.12 -22.04 7.96
C PHE A 187 -8.04 -21.76 6.75
N GLY A 188 -7.48 -21.48 5.58
CA GLY A 188 -8.23 -21.24 4.32
C GLY A 188 -8.42 -19.75 4.01
N GLU A 189 -9.44 -19.40 3.21
CA GLU A 189 -9.75 -18.00 2.89
C GLU A 189 -10.05 -17.21 4.17
N ALA A 190 -9.41 -16.06 4.33
CA ALA A 190 -9.56 -15.16 5.46
C ALA A 190 -10.36 -13.92 5.09
N THR A 191 -10.15 -13.38 3.89
CA THR A 191 -10.91 -12.23 3.37
C THR A 191 -10.93 -12.24 1.86
N ARG A 192 -12.07 -11.83 1.29
CA ARG A 192 -12.22 -11.42 -0.10
C ARG A 192 -12.81 -10.01 -0.13
N THR A 193 -12.16 -9.09 -0.82
CA THR A 193 -12.71 -7.74 -1.00
C THR A 193 -13.79 -7.74 -2.08
N PRO A 194 -14.69 -6.74 -2.10
CA PRO A 194 -15.45 -6.44 -3.30
C PRO A 194 -14.52 -6.11 -4.48
N VAL A 195 -15.09 -6.09 -5.67
CA VAL A 195 -14.43 -5.57 -6.88
C VAL A 195 -14.34 -4.05 -6.78
N ILE A 196 -13.13 -3.52 -7.02
CA ILE A 196 -12.79 -2.12 -6.83
C ILE A 196 -12.29 -1.55 -8.16
N PRO A 197 -12.90 -0.47 -8.68
CA PRO A 197 -12.40 0.20 -9.86
C PRO A 197 -11.15 1.03 -9.53
N ALA A 198 -10.20 1.08 -10.46
CA ALA A 198 -9.02 1.94 -10.38
C ALA A 198 -8.61 2.46 -11.76
N ARG A 199 -7.77 3.49 -11.74
CA ARG A 199 -7.21 4.09 -12.96
C ARG A 199 -5.73 4.39 -12.78
N VAL A 200 -4.93 3.91 -13.72
CA VAL A 200 -3.48 4.14 -13.72
C VAL A 200 -3.19 5.64 -13.89
N GLY A 201 -2.52 6.23 -12.91
CA GLY A 201 -2.17 7.65 -12.84
C GLY A 201 -3.35 8.60 -12.60
N GLY A 202 -4.55 8.07 -12.38
CA GLY A 202 -5.80 8.83 -12.29
C GLY A 202 -6.62 8.58 -11.02
N ASN A 203 -5.97 8.06 -9.98
CA ASN A 203 -6.53 7.83 -8.66
C ASN A 203 -7.03 9.14 -8.01
N ALA A 204 -8.00 9.04 -7.09
CA ALA A 204 -8.55 10.20 -6.40
C ALA A 204 -7.51 10.87 -5.49
N VAL A 205 -6.48 10.12 -5.10
CA VAL A 205 -5.26 10.58 -4.45
C VAL A 205 -4.06 10.14 -5.29
N SER A 206 -3.17 11.07 -5.63
CA SER A 206 -1.87 10.76 -6.20
C SER A 206 -0.75 11.45 -5.43
N PHE A 207 0.45 10.87 -5.52
CA PHE A 207 1.64 11.36 -4.83
C PHE A 207 2.67 11.76 -5.88
N PRO A 208 2.72 13.04 -6.27
CA PRO A 208 3.67 13.52 -7.26
C PRO A 208 5.10 13.18 -6.85
N GLY A 209 5.92 12.76 -7.82
CA GLY A 209 7.33 12.45 -7.60
C GLY A 209 7.62 11.01 -7.16
N ILE A 210 6.59 10.17 -6.94
CA ILE A 210 6.80 8.73 -6.89
C ILE A 210 7.16 8.23 -8.30
N THR A 211 8.26 7.50 -8.39
CA THR A 211 8.68 6.77 -9.60
C THR A 211 8.91 5.32 -9.20
N GLY A 212 8.29 4.37 -9.90
CA GLY A 212 8.32 2.97 -9.51
C GLY A 212 7.35 2.66 -8.36
N VAL A 213 7.79 1.81 -7.43
CA VAL A 213 6.98 1.40 -6.27
C VAL A 213 6.64 2.60 -5.40
N ALA A 214 5.39 2.66 -4.93
CA ALA A 214 4.92 3.69 -4.01
C ALA A 214 5.48 3.51 -2.60
N ALA A 215 6.80 3.63 -2.43
CA ALA A 215 7.49 3.64 -1.16
C ALA A 215 8.50 4.79 -1.14
N LEU A 216 8.39 5.63 -0.12
CA LEU A 216 9.26 6.77 0.07
C LEU A 216 10.06 6.57 1.36
N PRO A 217 11.34 7.01 1.39
CA PRO A 217 12.01 7.24 2.66
C PRO A 217 11.10 8.09 3.55
N ALA A 218 11.08 7.78 4.84
CA ALA A 218 10.31 8.50 5.84
C ALA A 218 11.26 9.05 6.90
N ALA A 219 11.15 10.34 7.20
CA ALA A 219 11.90 10.98 8.27
C ALA A 219 11.00 11.96 9.04
N PRO A 220 11.26 12.19 10.33
CA PRO A 220 10.60 13.27 11.07
C PRO A 220 10.79 14.61 10.36
N GLY A 221 9.71 15.38 10.22
CA GLY A 221 9.70 16.66 9.50
C GLY A 221 9.56 16.54 7.98
N GLN A 222 9.65 15.35 7.40
CA GLN A 222 9.44 15.16 5.97
C GLN A 222 8.00 15.47 5.56
N VAL A 223 7.85 16.19 4.46
CA VAL A 223 6.54 16.56 3.91
C VAL A 223 6.23 15.68 2.70
N LEU A 224 5.15 14.91 2.79
CA LEU A 224 4.55 14.20 1.67
C LEU A 224 3.60 15.15 0.95
N SER A 225 3.86 15.39 -0.33
CA SER A 225 2.96 16.16 -1.19
C SER A 225 1.96 15.23 -1.87
N LEU A 226 0.71 15.64 -1.93
CA LEU A 226 -0.39 14.89 -2.53
C LEU A 226 -1.11 15.78 -3.53
N SER A 227 -1.55 15.19 -4.63
CA SER A 227 -2.58 15.78 -5.48
C SER A 227 -3.90 15.07 -5.22
N LEU A 228 -4.94 15.86 -4.96
CA LEU A 228 -6.28 15.39 -4.68
C LEU A 228 -7.16 15.71 -5.88
N SER A 229 -7.91 14.70 -6.33
CA SER A 229 -9.02 14.95 -7.24
C SER A 229 -10.13 15.75 -6.54
N SER A 230 -11.12 16.22 -7.30
CA SER A 230 -12.33 16.83 -6.74
C SER A 230 -13.19 15.85 -5.91
N ASN A 231 -12.85 14.55 -5.91
CA ASN A 231 -13.57 13.55 -5.13
C ASN A 231 -13.32 13.72 -3.62
N THR A 232 -14.33 14.23 -2.92
CA THR A 232 -14.26 14.46 -1.47
C THR A 232 -14.45 13.20 -0.63
N ALA A 233 -14.71 12.03 -1.24
CA ALA A 233 -14.79 10.75 -0.55
C ALA A 233 -13.45 10.00 -0.52
N ALA A 234 -12.43 10.52 -1.22
CA ALA A 234 -11.10 9.93 -1.25
C ALA A 234 -10.51 9.83 0.17
N ARG A 235 -9.78 8.75 0.44
CA ARG A 235 -9.06 8.58 1.70
C ARG A 235 -7.65 8.10 1.39
N VAL A 236 -6.70 8.63 2.14
CA VAL A 236 -5.30 8.24 2.02
C VAL A 236 -5.03 7.09 2.99
N LEU A 237 -4.40 6.04 2.49
CA LEU A 237 -3.79 4.98 3.29
C LEU A 237 -2.29 5.22 3.34
N LEU A 238 -1.73 5.34 4.54
CA LEU A 238 -0.28 5.33 4.75
C LEU A 238 0.08 4.05 5.50
N LEU A 239 0.99 3.27 4.95
CA LEU A 239 1.58 2.14 5.65
C LEU A 239 3.00 2.49 6.09
N PHE A 240 3.35 2.10 7.32
CA PHE A 240 4.65 2.35 7.94
C PHE A 240 5.26 1.00 8.33
N PRO A 241 5.94 0.29 7.41
CA PRO A 241 6.40 -1.07 7.65
C PRO A 241 7.31 -1.21 8.89
N HIS A 242 8.09 -0.18 9.21
CA HIS A 242 9.04 -0.15 10.34
C HIS A 242 8.46 0.36 11.66
N ASN A 243 7.19 0.75 11.68
CA ASN A 243 6.53 1.13 12.93
C ASN A 243 6.14 -0.09 13.74
N ARG A 244 6.03 0.08 15.06
CA ARG A 244 5.36 -0.89 15.93
C ARG A 244 3.97 -1.25 15.40
N SER A 245 3.53 -2.50 15.58
CA SER A 245 2.33 -3.07 14.95
C SER A 245 1.06 -2.20 15.02
N SER A 246 0.83 -1.52 16.14
CA SER A 246 -0.31 -0.62 16.34
C SER A 246 -0.29 0.66 15.50
N LEU A 247 0.86 1.02 14.92
CA LEU A 247 1.10 2.23 14.12
C LEU A 247 1.59 1.91 12.70
N GLN A 248 1.50 0.65 12.25
CA GLN A 248 1.89 0.28 10.88
C GLN A 248 0.91 0.77 9.81
N MET A 249 -0.23 1.32 10.20
CA MET A 249 -1.25 1.86 9.30
C MET A 249 -1.83 3.15 9.87
N GLN A 250 -1.99 4.14 9.00
CA GLN A 250 -2.80 5.33 9.26
C GLN A 250 -3.72 5.59 8.07
N VAL A 251 -5.00 5.85 8.35
CA VAL A 251 -5.95 6.30 7.34
C VAL A 251 -6.23 7.78 7.56
N VAL A 252 -5.90 8.60 6.57
CA VAL A 252 -6.12 10.05 6.60
C VAL A 252 -7.32 10.38 5.70
N PRO A 253 -8.49 10.74 6.26
CA PRO A 253 -9.64 11.15 5.46
C PRO A 253 -9.39 12.50 4.79
N VAL A 254 -9.90 12.67 3.57
CA VAL A 254 -9.97 13.95 2.87
C VAL A 254 -11.34 14.57 3.17
N GLY A 255 -11.37 15.70 3.87
CA GLY A 255 -12.59 16.44 4.16
C GLY A 255 -12.91 17.48 3.08
N LYS A 256 -14.18 17.89 3.00
CA LYS A 256 -14.58 19.11 2.29
C LYS A 256 -13.86 20.30 2.95
N GLY A 257 -13.13 21.10 2.18
CA GLY A 257 -12.62 22.38 2.68
C GLY A 257 -13.79 23.23 3.17
N GLN A 258 -13.72 23.77 4.38
CA GLN A 258 -14.70 24.79 4.76
C GLN A 258 -14.40 26.04 3.93
N PRO A 259 -15.39 26.67 3.27
CA PRO A 259 -15.16 27.97 2.67
C PRO A 259 -14.67 28.91 3.76
N ALA A 260 -13.59 29.66 3.49
CA ALA A 260 -13.06 30.63 4.42
C ALA A 260 -14.22 31.51 4.91
N ARG A 261 -14.55 31.44 6.21
CA ARG A 261 -15.51 32.36 6.80
C ARG A 261 -14.91 33.75 6.66
N HIS A 262 -15.37 34.51 5.66
CA HIS A 262 -15.18 35.95 5.64
C HIS A 262 -15.85 36.48 6.91
N LEU A 263 -15.04 36.77 7.93
CA LEU A 263 -15.46 37.61 9.05
C LEU A 263 -15.66 39.01 8.49
N SER A 264 -16.85 39.27 7.95
CA SER A 264 -17.30 40.65 7.76
C SER A 264 -17.41 41.26 9.15
N ARG A 265 -16.39 42.03 9.55
CA ARG A 265 -16.51 43.00 10.64
C ARG A 265 -17.67 43.92 10.26
N ARG A 266 -18.83 43.74 10.90
CA ARG A 266 -19.82 44.81 11.00
C ARG A 266 -19.23 45.83 11.98
N GLN A 267 -18.86 46.99 11.45
CA GLN A 267 -18.78 48.23 12.24
C GLN A 267 -20.19 48.67 12.62
#